data_AF-A0A535V3Z9-F1
#
_entry.id   AF-A0A535V3Z9-F1
#
_cell.length_a   1.000
_cell.length_b   1.000
_cell.length_c   1.000
_cell.angle_alpha   90.00
_cell.angle_beta   90.00
_cell.angle_gamma   90.00
#
_symmetry.space_group_name_H-M   'P 1'
#
loop_
_entity.id
_entity.type
_entity.pdbx_description
1 polymer ?
#
loop_
_entity_poly.entity_id
_entity_poly.type
_entity_poly.pdbx_seq_one_letter_code
_entity_poly.pdbx_strand_id
1 'polypeptide(L)'
;MELNDTTDYQRCFVCGQRNPYGLHLVFRLENNTIVADFQPREEHQGFPGVIHGGIVAAVLDEALGRTSMLAEKPEWSMTGRLEVRYRRYVPFGPLLRIRASLESERRQIVQASGKLTLADDESVTLAEAHGTFLYLSDNVIDTVLKDYPALREFLEQ
;
A
#
# COMPACT_ATOMS: atom_id res chain seq x y z
N MET A 1 6.71 -4.82 13.39
CA MET A 1 7.81 -4.90 12.41
C MET A 1 7.49 -3.94 11.28
N GLU A 2 8.40 -3.03 10.94
CA GLU A 2 8.26 -2.17 9.75
C GLU A 2 8.51 -2.97 8.48
N LEU A 3 7.80 -2.62 7.41
CA LEU A 3 7.80 -3.38 6.14
C LEU A 3 8.34 -2.55 4.97
N ASN A 4 8.77 -1.32 5.21
CA ASN A 4 9.24 -0.43 4.16
C ASN A 4 10.56 -0.94 3.56
N ASP A 5 10.74 -0.67 2.26
CA ASP A 5 12.02 -0.81 1.59
C ASP A 5 13.07 0.07 2.31
N THR A 6 14.20 -0.54 2.71
CA THR A 6 15.33 0.14 3.34
C THR A 6 16.56 0.24 2.43
N THR A 7 16.43 -0.15 1.17
CA THR A 7 17.52 -0.22 0.18
C THR A 7 17.83 1.16 -0.43
N ASP A 8 18.64 1.20 -1.47
CA ASP A 8 19.00 2.45 -2.14
C ASP A 8 17.87 3.03 -3.01
N TYR A 9 16.90 2.20 -3.43
CA TYR A 9 15.73 2.62 -4.21
C TYR A 9 14.88 3.64 -3.45
N GLN A 10 14.05 3.22 -2.49
CA GLN A 10 13.20 4.10 -1.67
C GLN A 10 12.47 5.22 -2.45
N ARG A 11 12.14 5.01 -3.73
CA ARG A 11 11.47 5.99 -4.61
C ARG A 11 9.98 5.71 -4.84
N CYS A 12 9.39 4.68 -4.22
CA CYS A 12 7.95 4.44 -4.31
C CYS A 12 7.16 5.71 -3.95
N PHE A 13 6.11 6.01 -4.72
CA PHE A 13 5.27 7.20 -4.50
C PHE A 13 4.58 7.19 -3.13
N VAL A 14 4.17 6.03 -2.63
CA VAL A 14 3.41 5.94 -1.37
C VAL A 14 4.34 5.81 -0.16
N CYS A 15 5.29 4.86 -0.19
CA CYS A 15 6.09 4.49 0.98
C CYS A 15 7.57 4.91 0.92
N GLY A 16 8.03 5.37 -0.25
CA GLY A 16 9.44 5.59 -0.53
C GLY A 16 9.96 6.84 0.19
N GLN A 17 10.80 6.64 1.21
CA GLN A 17 11.28 7.72 2.08
C GLN A 17 12.23 8.70 1.38
N ARG A 18 12.74 8.36 0.20
CA ARG A 18 13.59 9.23 -0.63
C ARG A 18 12.85 9.87 -1.80
N ASN A 19 11.54 9.65 -1.98
CA ASN A 19 10.80 10.29 -3.07
C ASN A 19 10.41 11.73 -2.68
N PRO A 20 10.94 12.80 -3.33
CA PRO A 20 10.60 14.18 -2.95
C PRO A 20 9.13 14.54 -3.14
N TYR A 21 8.40 13.78 -3.94
CA TYR A 21 6.97 13.95 -4.21
C TYR A 21 6.12 12.84 -3.58
N GLY A 22 6.72 12.00 -2.72
CA GLY A 22 6.04 10.86 -2.11
C GLY A 22 5.13 11.22 -0.95
N LEU A 23 4.30 10.25 -0.55
CA LEU A 23 3.43 10.33 0.63
C LEU A 23 4.14 9.89 1.91
N HIS A 24 5.26 9.17 1.80
CA HIS A 24 6.16 8.75 2.89
C HIS A 24 5.51 7.88 3.97
N LEU A 25 4.49 7.10 3.62
CA LEU A 25 3.84 6.19 4.57
C LEU A 25 4.82 5.14 5.08
N VAL A 26 4.71 4.83 6.38
CA VAL A 26 5.39 3.70 7.02
C VAL A 26 4.37 2.61 7.31
N PHE A 27 4.64 1.43 6.78
CA PHE A 27 3.81 0.23 6.91
C PHE A 27 4.40 -0.69 7.97
N ARG A 28 3.53 -1.25 8.78
CA ARG A 28 3.88 -2.16 9.86
C ARG A 28 2.93 -3.33 9.93
N LEU A 29 3.44 -4.45 10.40
CA LEU A 29 2.64 -5.63 10.71
C LEU A 29 2.13 -5.59 12.16
N GLU A 30 0.82 -5.64 12.34
CA GLU A 30 0.12 -5.79 13.62
C GLU A 30 -0.86 -6.96 13.54
N ASN A 31 -0.68 -8.02 14.33
CA ASN A 31 -1.62 -9.16 14.42
C ASN A 31 -2.10 -9.70 13.06
N ASN A 32 -1.17 -10.00 12.15
CA ASN A 32 -1.46 -10.48 10.79
C ASN A 32 -2.23 -9.48 9.90
N THR A 33 -2.16 -8.19 10.22
CA THR A 33 -2.76 -7.10 9.46
C THR A 33 -1.67 -6.07 9.13
N ILE A 34 -1.64 -5.63 7.87
CA ILE A 34 -0.81 -4.51 7.43
C ILE A 34 -1.49 -3.22 7.88
N VAL A 35 -0.75 -2.36 8.56
CA VAL A 35 -1.25 -1.09 9.08
C VAL A 35 -0.33 0.05 8.67
N ALA A 36 -0.90 1.19 8.29
CA ALA A 36 -0.17 2.43 8.06
C ALA A 36 -1.03 3.62 8.48
N ASP A 37 -0.37 4.68 8.93
CA ASP A 37 -1.02 5.94 9.24
C ASP A 37 -0.71 6.92 8.11
N PHE A 38 -1.74 7.64 7.66
CA PHE A 38 -1.66 8.60 6.56
C PHE A 38 -2.17 9.95 7.05
N GLN A 39 -1.32 10.96 6.97
CA GLN A 39 -1.66 12.35 7.26
C GLN A 39 -1.89 13.08 5.93
N PRO A 40 -3.14 13.24 5.46
CA PRO A 40 -3.38 13.86 4.16
C PRO A 40 -3.10 15.36 4.24
N ARG A 41 -2.37 15.88 3.25
CA ARG A 41 -1.92 17.27 3.19
C ARG A 41 -2.76 18.09 2.21
N GLU A 42 -2.64 19.40 2.30
CA GLU A 42 -3.43 20.34 1.47
C GLU A 42 -3.13 20.14 -0.03
N GLU A 43 -1.89 19.85 -0.41
CA GLU A 43 -1.47 19.59 -1.78
C GLU A 43 -2.03 18.28 -2.37
N HIS A 44 -2.63 17.41 -1.56
CA HIS A 44 -3.24 16.15 -2.02
C HIS A 44 -4.70 16.31 -2.45
N GLN A 45 -5.25 17.52 -2.38
CA GLN A 45 -6.65 17.80 -2.69
C GLN A 45 -6.99 17.54 -4.17
N GLY A 46 -8.19 17.01 -4.41
CA GLY A 46 -8.83 16.95 -5.74
C GLY A 46 -10.03 17.91 -5.85
N PHE A 47 -10.59 18.31 -4.72
CA PHE A 47 -11.66 19.31 -4.60
C PHE A 47 -11.40 20.13 -3.33
N PRO A 48 -11.90 21.37 -3.18
CA PRO A 48 -11.70 22.16 -1.97
C PRO A 48 -12.08 21.40 -0.69
N GLY A 49 -11.12 21.21 0.20
CA GLY A 49 -11.25 20.47 1.46
C GLY A 49 -11.16 18.95 1.33
N VAL A 50 -11.04 18.38 0.13
CA VAL A 50 -11.20 16.94 -0.13
C VAL A 50 -10.01 16.37 -0.88
N ILE A 51 -9.42 15.32 -0.33
CA ILE A 51 -8.32 14.56 -0.91
C ILE A 51 -8.74 13.91 -2.22
N HIS A 52 -7.87 13.99 -3.22
CA HIS A 52 -8.10 13.40 -4.52
C HIS A 52 -8.30 11.88 -4.39
N GLY A 53 -9.37 11.34 -4.98
CA GLY A 53 -9.69 9.91 -4.90
C GLY A 53 -8.52 9.02 -5.34
N GLY A 54 -7.75 9.44 -6.34
CA GLY A 54 -6.53 8.74 -6.77
C GLY A 54 -5.46 8.60 -5.69
N ILE A 55 -5.31 9.56 -4.76
CA ILE A 55 -4.38 9.44 -3.62
C ILE A 55 -4.90 8.40 -2.62
N VAL A 56 -6.20 8.43 -2.34
CA VAL A 56 -6.86 7.43 -1.49
C VAL A 56 -6.72 6.02 -2.09
N ALA A 57 -6.91 5.89 -3.39
CA ALA A 57 -6.69 4.62 -4.09
C ALA A 57 -5.23 4.18 -4.00
N ALA A 58 -4.25 5.08 -4.19
CA ALA A 58 -2.83 4.76 -4.11
C ALA A 58 -2.41 4.26 -2.71
N VAL A 59 -2.86 4.92 -1.63
CA VAL A 59 -2.53 4.46 -0.27
C VAL A 59 -3.18 3.12 0.07
N LEU A 60 -4.38 2.85 -0.44
CA LEU A 60 -5.03 1.55 -0.29
C LEU A 60 -4.30 0.48 -1.10
N ASP A 61 -4.00 0.76 -2.38
CA ASP A 61 -3.28 -0.16 -3.27
C ASP A 61 -1.94 -0.61 -2.67
N GLU A 62 -1.12 0.33 -2.20
CA GLU A 62 0.15 0.03 -1.53
C GLU A 62 -0.04 -0.85 -0.29
N ALA A 63 -1.07 -0.58 0.53
CA ALA A 63 -1.37 -1.37 1.72
C ALA A 63 -1.80 -2.79 1.38
N LEU A 64 -2.67 -2.93 0.38
CA LEU A 64 -3.16 -4.22 -0.09
C LEU A 64 -2.03 -5.04 -0.72
N GLY A 65 -1.19 -4.42 -1.57
CA GLY A 65 -0.08 -5.10 -2.21
C GLY A 65 0.92 -5.67 -1.20
N ARG A 66 1.16 -4.96 -0.11
CA ARG A 66 2.02 -5.42 1.00
C ARG A 66 1.52 -6.66 1.73
N THR A 67 0.25 -7.02 1.60
CA THR A 67 -0.26 -8.27 2.18
C THR A 67 0.35 -9.51 1.53
N SER A 68 0.98 -9.39 0.35
CA SER A 68 1.77 -10.47 -0.24
C SER A 68 2.96 -10.90 0.63
N MET A 69 3.45 -10.04 1.53
CA MET A 69 4.46 -10.40 2.53
C MET A 69 3.91 -11.31 3.63
N LEU A 70 2.58 -11.48 3.73
CA LEU A 70 1.91 -12.40 4.66
C LEU A 70 1.59 -13.75 4.03
N ALA A 71 1.89 -13.93 2.74
CA ALA A 71 1.75 -15.19 2.02
C ALA A 71 2.67 -16.27 2.60
N GLU A 72 2.40 -17.55 2.30
CA GLU A 72 3.27 -18.65 2.72
C GLU A 72 4.69 -18.50 2.16
N LYS A 73 4.80 -17.94 0.95
CA LYS A 73 6.05 -17.57 0.31
C LYS A 73 5.95 -16.13 -0.21
N PRO A 74 6.54 -15.15 0.48
CA PRO A 74 6.62 -13.78 0.00
C PRO A 74 7.30 -13.71 -1.37
N GLU A 75 6.63 -13.09 -2.34
CA GLU A 75 7.15 -12.90 -3.70
C GLU A 75 6.78 -11.51 -4.21
N TRP A 76 7.56 -10.99 -5.16
CA TRP A 76 7.26 -9.74 -5.84
C TRP A 76 5.93 -9.85 -6.58
N SER A 77 5.06 -8.86 -6.38
CA SER A 77 3.73 -8.84 -7.00
C SER A 77 3.39 -7.46 -7.55
N MET A 78 2.51 -7.42 -8.56
CA MET A 78 1.92 -6.19 -9.07
C MET A 78 0.39 -6.24 -9.02
N THR A 79 -0.24 -5.07 -8.90
CA THR A 79 -1.69 -4.92 -8.94
C THR A 79 -2.23 -5.36 -10.29
N GLY A 80 -3.09 -6.39 -10.31
CA GLY A 80 -3.84 -6.82 -11.49
C GLY A 80 -5.25 -6.23 -11.54
N ARG A 81 -5.90 -6.07 -10.38
CA ARG A 81 -7.19 -5.40 -10.23
C ARG A 81 -7.25 -4.69 -8.89
N LEU A 82 -7.78 -3.47 -8.91
CA LEU A 82 -8.13 -2.71 -7.71
C LEU A 82 -9.57 -2.22 -7.82
N GLU A 83 -10.37 -2.51 -6.81
CA GLU A 83 -11.72 -1.99 -6.66
C GLU A 83 -11.80 -1.18 -5.38
N VAL A 84 -12.10 0.13 -5.50
CA VAL A 84 -12.19 1.04 -4.35
C VAL A 84 -13.61 1.56 -4.23
N ARG A 85 -14.16 1.46 -3.02
CA ARG A 85 -15.46 2.02 -2.65
C ARG A 85 -15.28 3.20 -1.69
N TYR A 86 -15.54 4.41 -2.20
CA TYR A 86 -15.56 5.62 -1.39
C TYR A 86 -16.88 5.73 -0.62
N ARG A 87 -16.82 5.63 0.70
CA ARG A 87 -17.99 5.70 1.60
C ARG A 87 -18.30 7.13 2.02
N ARG A 88 -17.24 7.92 2.23
CA ARG A 88 -17.29 9.32 2.64
C ARG A 88 -16.20 10.09 1.89
N TYR A 89 -16.34 11.41 1.81
CA TYR A 89 -15.22 12.24 1.37
C TYR A 89 -14.06 12.13 2.37
N VAL A 90 -12.83 12.29 1.89
CA VAL A 90 -11.64 12.24 2.73
C VAL A 90 -11.13 13.67 2.93
N PRO A 91 -11.19 14.24 4.14
CA PRO A 91 -10.66 15.57 4.41
C PRO A 91 -9.12 15.56 4.47
N PHE A 92 -8.49 16.70 4.18
CA PHE A 92 -7.10 16.93 4.59
C PHE A 92 -7.04 17.32 6.07
N GLY A 93 -5.92 17.03 6.76
CA GLY A 93 -5.70 17.47 8.13
C GLY A 93 -5.86 16.44 9.26
N PRO A 94 -6.87 15.55 9.32
CA PRO A 94 -6.91 14.51 10.35
C PRO A 94 -5.99 13.33 10.01
N LEU A 95 -5.45 12.68 11.04
CA LEU A 95 -4.69 11.45 10.86
C LEU A 95 -5.66 10.32 10.48
N LEU A 96 -5.33 9.61 9.40
CA LEU A 96 -6.10 8.47 8.92
C LEU A 96 -5.32 7.19 9.15
N ARG A 97 -6.04 6.07 9.23
CA ARG A 97 -5.44 4.74 9.36
C ARG A 97 -5.92 3.80 8.28
N ILE A 98 -4.95 3.15 7.64
CA ILE A 98 -5.15 2.07 6.70
C ILE A 98 -4.98 0.74 7.43
N ARG A 99 -5.91 -0.20 7.21
CA ARG A 99 -5.71 -1.62 7.51
C ARG A 99 -5.94 -2.46 6.28
N ALA A 100 -5.05 -3.41 6.05
CA ALA A 100 -5.15 -4.36 4.97
C ALA A 100 -4.84 -5.78 5.46
N SER A 101 -5.61 -6.74 4.96
CA SER A 101 -5.52 -8.15 5.33
C SER A 101 -5.44 -9.00 4.07
N LEU A 102 -4.62 -10.05 4.14
CA LEU A 102 -4.60 -11.11 3.15
C LEU A 102 -5.90 -11.90 3.25
N GLU A 103 -6.62 -12.06 2.14
CA GLU A 103 -7.87 -12.83 2.09
C GLU A 103 -7.65 -14.24 1.58
N SER A 104 -6.89 -14.37 0.49
CA SER A 104 -6.51 -15.68 -0.04
C SER A 104 -5.27 -15.61 -0.91
N GLU A 105 -4.58 -16.73 -0.98
CA GLU A 105 -3.43 -16.96 -1.84
C GLU A 105 -3.70 -18.19 -2.72
N ARG A 106 -3.51 -18.06 -4.03
CA ARG A 106 -3.71 -19.14 -5.00
C ARG A 106 -2.68 -19.08 -6.11
N ARG A 107 -1.67 -19.95 -6.06
CA ARG A 107 -0.62 -20.15 -7.07
C ARG A 107 0.16 -18.89 -7.50
N GLN A 108 -0.49 -18.00 -8.24
CA GLN A 108 0.10 -16.81 -8.86
C GLN A 108 -0.68 -15.54 -8.50
N ILE A 109 -1.68 -15.66 -7.62
CA ILE A 109 -2.63 -14.61 -7.30
C ILE A 109 -2.76 -14.48 -5.79
N VAL A 110 -2.67 -13.24 -5.32
CA VAL A 110 -2.98 -12.81 -3.96
C VAL A 110 -4.22 -11.95 -3.99
N GLN A 111 -5.18 -12.24 -3.11
CA GLN A 111 -6.35 -11.41 -2.89
C GLN A 111 -6.28 -10.77 -1.52
N ALA A 112 -6.58 -9.48 -1.46
CA ALA A 112 -6.47 -8.70 -0.25
C ALA A 112 -7.62 -7.71 -0.16
N SER A 113 -8.00 -7.37 1.07
CA SER A 113 -8.95 -6.31 1.34
C SER A 113 -8.47 -5.38 2.44
N GLY A 114 -9.03 -4.18 2.45
CA GLY A 114 -8.61 -3.16 3.38
C GLY A 114 -9.54 -1.97 3.42
N LYS A 115 -9.29 -1.11 4.41
CA LYS A 115 -10.08 0.09 4.66
C LYS A 115 -9.21 1.25 5.11
N LEU A 116 -9.64 2.45 4.73
CA LEU A 116 -9.16 3.72 5.23
C LEU A 116 -10.19 4.28 6.21
N THR A 117 -9.75 4.60 7.41
CA THR A 117 -10.57 5.06 8.53
C THR A 117 -9.99 6.31 9.16
N LEU A 118 -10.75 7.02 10.00
CA LEU A 118 -10.14 7.98 10.92
C LEU A 118 -9.27 7.22 11.93
N ALA A 119 -8.08 7.75 12.25
CA ALA A 119 -7.17 7.06 13.17
C ALA A 119 -7.63 7.12 14.64
N ASP A 120 -8.43 8.13 15.01
CA ASP A 120 -9.01 8.32 16.34
C ASP A 120 -10.36 7.57 16.52
N ASP A 121 -11.10 7.34 15.43
CA ASP A 121 -12.31 6.52 15.41
C ASP A 121 -12.38 5.63 14.16
N GLU A 122 -11.89 4.40 14.31
CA GLU A 122 -11.83 3.44 13.21
C GLU A 122 -13.19 2.83 12.82
N SER A 123 -14.26 3.16 13.55
CA SER A 123 -15.62 2.85 13.13
C SER A 123 -16.06 3.73 11.94
N VAL A 124 -15.43 4.90 11.78
CA VAL A 124 -15.67 5.81 10.65
C VAL A 124 -14.84 5.36 9.44
N THR A 125 -15.45 4.52 8.61
CA THR A 125 -14.86 4.10 7.34
C THR A 125 -15.06 5.17 6.27
N LEU A 126 -13.96 5.64 5.68
CA LEU A 126 -13.92 6.63 4.62
C LEU A 126 -13.91 5.97 3.24
N ALA A 127 -13.10 4.91 3.09
CA ALA A 127 -13.02 4.11 1.87
C ALA A 127 -12.67 2.65 2.19
N GLU A 128 -13.07 1.75 1.32
CA GLU A 128 -12.76 0.31 1.36
C GLU A 128 -12.17 -0.09 0.02
N ALA A 129 -11.30 -1.10 0.00
CA ALA A 129 -10.78 -1.64 -1.25
C ALA A 129 -10.62 -3.17 -1.20
N HIS A 130 -10.79 -3.77 -2.37
CA HIS A 130 -10.40 -5.15 -2.66
C HIS A 130 -9.41 -5.15 -3.82
N GLY A 131 -8.34 -5.91 -3.68
CA GLY A 131 -7.24 -5.98 -4.62
C GLY A 131 -6.95 -7.40 -5.04
N THR A 132 -6.53 -7.57 -6.28
CA THR A 132 -5.95 -8.80 -6.81
C THR A 132 -4.55 -8.47 -7.30
N PHE A 133 -3.56 -9.17 -6.76
CA PHE A 133 -2.15 -8.99 -7.07
C PHE A 133 -1.62 -10.24 -7.74
N LEU A 134 -0.79 -10.07 -8.76
CA LEU A 134 -0.20 -11.15 -9.53
C LEU A 134 1.28 -11.25 -9.19
N TYR A 135 1.75 -12.45 -8.86
CA TYR A 135 3.18 -12.68 -8.69
C TYR A 135 3.91 -12.48 -10.02
N LEU A 136 5.10 -11.90 -9.93
CA LEU A 136 5.95 -11.61 -11.07
C LEU A 136 6.85 -12.80 -11.37
N SER A 137 7.09 -13.03 -12.66
CA SER A 137 8.13 -13.97 -13.06
C SER A 137 9.52 -13.37 -12.88
N ASP A 138 10.53 -14.22 -12.67
CA ASP A 138 11.93 -13.82 -12.49
C ASP A 138 12.42 -12.87 -13.60
N ASN A 139 12.04 -13.12 -14.86
CA ASN A 139 12.43 -12.26 -15.98
C ASN A 139 11.88 -10.82 -15.84
N VAL A 140 10.66 -10.66 -15.33
CA VAL A 140 10.08 -9.33 -15.09
C VAL A 140 10.80 -8.66 -13.92
N ILE A 141 11.04 -9.40 -12.84
CA ILE A 141 11.76 -8.90 -11.66
C ILE A 141 13.16 -8.43 -12.05
N ASP A 142 13.92 -9.26 -12.76
CA ASP A 142 15.26 -8.98 -13.25
C ASP A 142 15.31 -7.74 -14.15
N THR A 143 14.26 -7.53 -14.95
CA THR A 143 14.16 -6.36 -15.83
C THR A 143 13.86 -5.09 -15.04
N VAL A 144 12.89 -5.12 -14.13
CA VAL A 144 12.42 -3.94 -13.39
C VAL A 144 13.42 -3.51 -12.31
N LEU A 145 14.06 -4.48 -11.65
CA LEU A 145 14.99 -4.26 -10.53
C LEU A 145 16.46 -4.29 -10.96
N LYS A 146 16.74 -4.31 -12.27
CA LYS A 146 18.09 -4.42 -12.83
C LYS A 146 19.10 -3.46 -12.19
N ASP A 147 18.69 -2.21 -11.99
CA ASP A 147 19.54 -1.15 -11.46
C ASP A 147 19.48 -1.03 -9.92
N TYR A 148 18.70 -1.89 -9.26
CA TYR A 148 18.48 -1.90 -7.81
C TYR A 148 18.63 -3.33 -7.23
N PRO A 149 19.85 -3.91 -7.26
CA PRO A 149 20.07 -5.29 -6.83
C PRO A 149 19.76 -5.52 -5.34
N ALA A 150 19.99 -4.53 -4.48
CA ALA A 150 19.62 -4.61 -3.06
C ALA A 150 18.10 -4.72 -2.89
N LEU A 151 17.32 -4.02 -3.73
CA LEU A 151 15.87 -4.12 -3.71
C LEU A 151 15.40 -5.51 -4.12
N ARG A 152 16.03 -6.14 -5.12
CA ARG A 152 15.70 -7.51 -5.52
C ARG A 152 15.78 -8.51 -4.36
N GLU A 153 16.86 -8.42 -3.58
CA GLU A 153 17.15 -9.30 -2.43
C GLU A 153 16.28 -9.00 -1.20
N PHE A 154 15.54 -7.88 -1.18
CA PHE A 154 14.79 -7.42 -0.01
C PHE A 154 13.72 -8.42 0.48
N LEU A 155 13.05 -9.13 -0.43
CA LEU A 155 12.05 -10.14 -0.08
C LEU A 155 12.63 -11.54 0.16
N GLU A 156 13.93 -11.73 -0.05
CA GLU A 156 14.62 -13.01 0.19
C GLU A 156 15.12 -13.15 1.63
N GLN A 157 14.97 -12.10 2.45
CA GLN A 157 15.38 -12.01 3.86
C GLN A 157 14.28 -12.45 4.82
#